data_AF-A0A917SIP8-F1
#
_entry.id   AF-A0A917SIP8-F1
#
_cell.length_a   1.000
_cell.length_b   1.000
_cell.length_c   1.000
_cell.angle_alpha   90.00
_cell.angle_beta   90.00
_cell.angle_gamma   90.00
#
_symmetry.space_group_name_H-M   'P 1'
#
loop_
_entity.id
_entity.type
_entity.pdbx_description
1 polymer ?
#
loop_
_entity_poly.entity_id
_entity_poly.type
_entity_poly.pdbx_seq_one_letter_code
_entity_poly.pdbx_strand_id
1 'polypeptide(L)'
;MRYGDLTYQEIDRLPRTDTVVVLPLGCTEQQGPHLPVDFDTWFSESLMIAAANEADRRRDRMTVVLPAIPVGPTPEHRNFGTGYLHLPEPLHDQLVVAAISSILEQGFRHVVVWRGCGQHDLHQAVVRVAVENPGAAPDLDFAAYSDTGVIGDPRHASADLGDRLWRACVDWVADYLTAAGDDCDA
;
A
#
# COMPACT_ATOMS: atom_id res chain seq x y z
N MET A 1 10.82 -6.53 -3.13
CA MET A 1 10.54 -7.44 -4.30
C MET A 1 9.03 -7.64 -4.53
N ARG A 2 8.57 -8.03 -5.73
CA ARG A 2 7.14 -8.34 -6.01
C ARG A 2 6.86 -9.84 -5.88
N TYR A 3 5.85 -10.21 -5.11
CA TYR A 3 5.45 -11.61 -4.87
C TYR A 3 5.06 -12.33 -6.16
N GLY A 4 4.31 -11.64 -7.03
CA GLY A 4 3.83 -12.19 -8.30
C GLY A 4 4.92 -12.50 -9.33
N ASP A 5 6.14 -12.01 -9.11
CA ASP A 5 7.29 -12.30 -9.98
C ASP A 5 8.05 -13.55 -9.53
N LEU A 6 7.70 -14.13 -8.37
CA LEU A 6 8.33 -15.31 -7.81
C LEU A 6 7.55 -16.57 -8.15
N THR A 7 8.28 -17.64 -8.44
CA THR A 7 7.73 -18.99 -8.43
C THR A 7 7.40 -19.42 -6.99
N TYR A 8 6.49 -20.37 -6.85
CA TYR A 8 6.15 -20.93 -5.54
C TYR A 8 7.38 -21.54 -4.82
N GLN A 9 8.39 -22.02 -5.55
CA GLN A 9 9.62 -22.55 -5.00
C GLN A 9 10.56 -21.45 -4.48
N GLU A 10 10.57 -20.29 -5.11
CA GLU A 10 11.31 -19.13 -4.61
C GLU A 10 10.64 -18.56 -3.37
N ILE A 11 9.30 -18.48 -3.36
CA ILE A 11 8.52 -18.14 -2.16
C ILE A 11 8.79 -19.14 -1.04
N ASP A 12 8.95 -20.43 -1.36
CA ASP A 12 9.21 -21.47 -0.36
C ASP A 12 10.52 -21.29 0.42
N ARG A 13 11.51 -20.66 -0.24
CA ARG A 13 12.83 -20.40 0.33
C ARG A 13 12.90 -19.13 1.17
N LEU A 14 11.84 -18.31 1.18
CA LEU A 14 11.82 -17.08 1.97
C LEU A 14 11.81 -17.40 3.48
N PRO A 15 12.59 -16.69 4.30
CA PRO A 15 12.60 -16.89 5.75
C PRO A 15 11.27 -16.39 6.33
N ARG A 16 10.33 -17.31 6.60
CA ARG A 16 8.92 -16.97 6.90
C ARG A 16 8.74 -16.00 8.07
N THR A 17 9.53 -16.17 9.12
CA THR A 17 9.44 -15.34 10.33
C THR A 17 10.17 -14.01 10.20
N ASP A 18 11.05 -13.85 9.21
CA ASP A 18 11.85 -12.64 9.02
C ASP A 18 11.47 -11.88 7.74
N THR A 19 10.62 -12.44 6.88
CA THR A 19 10.13 -11.75 5.69
C THR A 19 8.94 -10.85 6.07
N VAL A 20 9.01 -9.56 5.73
CA VAL A 20 7.84 -8.66 5.76
C VAL A 20 7.04 -8.86 4.47
N VAL A 21 5.77 -9.19 4.60
CA VAL A 21 4.84 -9.28 3.47
C VAL A 21 3.96 -8.03 3.46
N VAL A 22 3.94 -7.29 2.37
CA VAL A 22 3.11 -6.08 2.22
C VAL A 22 1.93 -6.41 1.32
N LEU A 23 0.71 -6.11 1.77
CA LEU A 23 -0.52 -6.14 0.97
C LEU A 23 -0.92 -4.69 0.61
N PRO A 24 -0.69 -4.25 -0.64
CA PRO A 24 -1.19 -2.96 -1.10
C PRO A 24 -2.68 -3.04 -1.41
N LEU A 25 -3.42 -2.01 -0.99
CA LEU A 25 -4.81 -1.79 -1.36
C LEU A 25 -4.90 -0.55 -2.22
N GLY A 26 -5.75 -0.59 -3.25
CA GLY A 26 -6.11 0.56 -4.05
C GLY A 26 -7.58 0.52 -4.43
N CYS A 27 -7.97 1.39 -5.36
CA CYS A 27 -9.32 1.47 -5.89
C CYS A 27 -9.30 1.66 -7.40
N THR A 28 -10.41 1.29 -8.03
CA THR A 28 -10.71 1.66 -9.41
C THR A 28 -11.76 2.75 -9.35
N GLU A 29 -11.35 4.00 -9.50
CA GLU A 29 -12.18 5.19 -9.30
C GLU A 29 -11.71 6.41 -10.10
N GLN A 30 -12.55 7.43 -10.24
CA GLN A 30 -12.19 8.60 -11.03
C GLN A 30 -11.19 9.49 -10.28
N GLN A 31 -10.04 9.75 -10.91
CA GLN A 31 -8.97 10.61 -10.39
C GLN A 31 -8.86 11.92 -11.20
N GLY A 32 -10.00 12.57 -11.41
CA GLY A 32 -10.14 13.72 -12.31
C GLY A 32 -9.97 13.35 -13.80
N PRO A 33 -9.92 14.34 -14.71
CA PRO A 33 -9.90 14.09 -16.16
C PRO A 33 -8.51 13.72 -16.73
N HIS A 34 -7.48 13.65 -15.90
CA HIS A 34 -6.08 13.62 -16.32
C HIS A 34 -5.32 12.36 -15.86
N LEU A 35 -5.90 11.58 -14.95
CA LEU A 35 -5.34 10.31 -14.47
C LEU A 35 -6.24 9.15 -14.87
N PRO A 36 -5.66 7.95 -15.05
CA PRO A 36 -6.45 6.75 -15.29
C PRO A 36 -7.15 6.32 -13.99
N VAL A 37 -8.21 5.51 -14.15
CA VAL A 37 -9.05 5.08 -13.02
C VAL A 37 -8.37 4.08 -12.08
N ASP A 38 -7.23 3.51 -12.48
CA ASP A 38 -6.44 2.56 -11.69
C ASP A 38 -5.27 3.23 -10.96
N PHE A 39 -5.20 4.57 -10.98
CA PHE A 39 -4.06 5.31 -10.41
C PHE A 39 -3.79 4.94 -8.96
N ASP A 40 -4.81 4.76 -8.12
CA ASP A 40 -4.61 4.39 -6.70
C ASP A 40 -3.97 3.01 -6.56
N THR A 41 -4.43 2.04 -7.35
CA THR A 41 -3.83 0.70 -7.39
C THR A 41 -2.39 0.77 -7.89
N TRP A 42 -2.16 1.45 -9.00
CA TRP A 42 -0.83 1.62 -9.60
C TRP A 42 0.15 2.30 -8.63
N PHE A 43 -0.27 3.41 -8.02
CA PHE A 43 0.56 4.19 -7.12
C PHE A 43 0.87 3.42 -5.84
N SER A 44 -0.13 2.79 -5.23
CA SER A 44 0.00 1.93 -4.05
C SER A 44 1.00 0.80 -4.30
N GLU A 45 0.83 0.05 -5.39
CA GLU A 45 1.74 -1.05 -5.73
C GLU A 45 3.16 -0.56 -6.03
N SER A 46 3.29 0.49 -6.85
CA SER A 46 4.59 1.03 -7.25
C SER A 46 5.36 1.58 -6.06
N LEU A 47 4.69 2.33 -5.18
CA LEU A 47 5.30 2.90 -3.98
C LEU A 47 5.76 1.81 -3.03
N MET A 48 4.93 0.79 -2.78
CA MET A 48 5.30 -0.32 -1.91
C MET A 48 6.48 -1.11 -2.45
N ILE A 49 6.56 -1.35 -3.76
CA ILE A 49 7.70 -2.04 -4.38
C ILE A 49 8.98 -1.20 -4.22
N ALA A 50 8.91 0.10 -4.51
CA ALA A 50 10.06 0.99 -4.40
C ALA A 50 10.56 1.10 -2.95
N ALA A 51 9.64 1.27 -1.99
CA ALA A 51 9.95 1.36 -0.58
C ALA A 51 10.47 0.04 -0.01
N ALA A 52 9.91 -1.11 -0.40
CA ALA A 52 10.43 -2.43 -0.04
C ALA A 52 11.89 -2.59 -0.48
N ASN A 53 12.21 -2.24 -1.73
CA ASN A 53 13.59 -2.33 -2.24
C ASN A 53 14.55 -1.34 -1.57
N GLU A 54 14.07 -0.23 -1.01
CA GLU A 54 14.86 0.70 -0.22
C GLU A 54 15.04 0.19 1.22
N ALA A 55 13.99 -0.35 1.86
CA ALA A 55 14.06 -0.98 3.17
C ALA A 55 15.02 -2.17 3.19
N ASP A 56 14.94 -3.06 2.20
CA ASP A 56 15.86 -4.20 2.01
C ASP A 56 17.33 -3.75 1.80
N ARG A 57 17.58 -2.49 1.40
CA ARG A 57 18.93 -1.91 1.34
C ARG A 57 19.38 -1.33 2.68
N ARG A 58 18.44 -0.88 3.51
CA ARG A 58 18.70 -0.30 4.84
C ARG A 58 18.94 -1.37 5.89
N ARG A 59 18.38 -2.57 5.73
CA ARG A 59 18.58 -3.71 6.63
C ARG A 59 18.67 -5.04 5.89
N ASP A 60 19.34 -6.01 6.50
CA ASP A 60 19.47 -7.39 5.99
C ASP A 60 18.19 -8.19 6.29
N ARG A 61 17.06 -7.73 5.75
CA ARG A 61 15.74 -8.34 5.93
C ARG A 61 14.97 -8.23 4.62
N MET A 62 14.16 -9.24 4.30
CA MET A 62 13.43 -9.30 3.04
C MET A 62 12.02 -8.71 3.15
N THR A 63 11.65 -7.89 2.16
CA THR A 63 10.30 -7.35 2.01
C THR A 63 9.69 -7.75 0.67
N VAL A 64 8.57 -8.47 0.71
CA VAL A 64 7.83 -8.92 -0.47
C VAL A 64 6.46 -8.26 -0.57
N VAL A 65 6.14 -7.72 -1.74
CA VAL A 65 4.90 -6.98 -2.00
C VAL A 65 3.94 -7.87 -2.79
N LEU A 66 2.78 -8.17 -2.21
CA LEU A 66 1.69 -8.88 -2.87
C LEU A 66 1.11 -8.06 -4.03
N PRO A 67 0.45 -8.71 -5.01
CA PRO A 67 -0.37 -7.98 -5.97
C PRO A 67 -1.39 -7.10 -5.26
N ALA A 68 -1.53 -5.85 -5.69
CA ALA A 68 -2.49 -4.94 -5.08
C ALA A 68 -3.94 -5.41 -5.30
N ILE A 69 -4.80 -5.20 -4.31
CA ILE A 69 -6.25 -5.37 -4.47
C ILE A 69 -6.80 -4.12 -5.17
N PRO A 70 -7.35 -4.22 -6.40
CA PRO A 70 -7.64 -3.06 -7.22
C PRO A 70 -9.05 -2.46 -7.01
N VAL A 71 -9.80 -2.96 -6.03
CA VAL A 71 -11.20 -2.56 -5.81
C VAL A 71 -11.43 -2.38 -4.31
N GLY A 72 -12.05 -1.26 -3.94
CA GLY A 72 -12.44 -0.95 -2.57
C GLY A 72 -13.82 -0.30 -2.47
N PRO A 73 -14.19 0.16 -1.27
CA PRO A 73 -15.46 0.85 -1.02
C PRO A 73 -15.47 2.27 -1.59
N THR A 74 -16.08 2.45 -2.75
CA THR A 74 -16.12 3.76 -3.44
C THR A 74 -17.54 4.31 -3.69
N PRO A 75 -18.44 4.39 -2.68
CA PRO A 75 -19.83 4.76 -2.89
C PRO A 75 -20.01 6.20 -3.44
N GLU A 76 -19.13 7.13 -3.07
CA GLU A 76 -19.10 8.52 -3.53
C GLU A 76 -18.83 8.66 -5.03
N HIS A 77 -18.11 7.69 -5.62
CA HIS A 77 -17.76 7.68 -7.03
C HIS A 77 -18.93 7.31 -7.95
N ARG A 78 -20.04 6.81 -7.40
CA ARG A 78 -21.27 6.47 -8.15
C ARG A 78 -21.86 7.66 -8.89
N ASN A 79 -21.82 8.85 -8.29
CA ASN A 79 -22.48 10.03 -8.85
C ASN A 79 -21.75 10.63 -10.06
N PHE A 80 -20.53 10.16 -10.36
CA PHE A 80 -19.79 10.52 -11.57
C PHE A 80 -20.17 9.66 -12.79
N GLY A 81 -21.04 8.65 -12.63
CA GLY A 81 -21.63 7.87 -13.71
C GLY A 81 -20.79 6.67 -14.17
N THR A 82 -19.55 6.88 -14.64
CA THR A 82 -18.70 5.81 -15.20
C THR A 82 -17.27 5.87 -14.64
N GLY A 83 -16.54 4.75 -14.68
CA GLY A 83 -15.12 4.71 -14.32
C GLY A 83 -14.87 4.45 -12.83
N TYR A 84 -15.74 3.66 -12.19
CA TYR A 84 -15.53 3.20 -10.82
C TYR A 84 -15.95 1.73 -10.67
N LEU A 85 -15.33 1.03 -9.72
CA LEU A 85 -15.78 -0.26 -9.22
C LEU A 85 -15.98 -0.14 -7.71
N HIS A 86 -17.21 -0.36 -7.25
CA HIS A 86 -17.55 -0.28 -5.84
C HIS A 86 -17.69 -1.67 -5.23
N LEU A 87 -16.81 -2.00 -4.29
CA LEU A 87 -16.91 -3.18 -3.45
C LEU A 87 -17.47 -2.78 -2.08
N PRO A 88 -18.62 -3.32 -1.64
CA PRO A 88 -19.16 -3.00 -0.32
C PRO A 88 -18.14 -3.30 0.79
N GLU A 89 -18.04 -2.40 1.77
CA GLU A 89 -17.06 -2.48 2.87
C GLU A 89 -17.02 -3.84 3.57
N PRO A 90 -18.15 -4.48 3.95
CA PRO A 90 -18.09 -5.81 4.58
C PRO A 90 -17.44 -6.89 3.70
N LEU A 91 -17.57 -6.79 2.37
CA LEU A 91 -16.99 -7.74 1.43
C LEU A 91 -15.51 -7.42 1.16
N HIS A 92 -15.16 -6.13 1.09
CA HIS A 92 -13.77 -5.68 1.03
C HIS A 92 -12.98 -6.19 2.22
N ASP A 93 -13.52 -6.02 3.43
CA ASP A 93 -12.87 -6.47 4.66
C ASP A 93 -12.68 -7.99 4.68
N GLN A 94 -13.70 -8.75 4.30
CA GLN A 94 -13.59 -10.20 4.17
C GLN A 94 -12.52 -10.63 3.16
N LEU A 95 -12.41 -9.93 2.04
CA LEU A 95 -11.38 -10.19 1.03
C LEU A 95 -9.97 -9.94 1.59
N VAL A 96 -9.77 -8.81 2.28
CA VAL A 96 -8.48 -8.47 2.91
C VAL A 96 -8.10 -9.52 3.97
N VAL A 97 -9.05 -9.91 4.83
CA VAL A 97 -8.82 -10.98 5.84
C VAL A 97 -8.45 -12.30 5.19
N ALA A 98 -9.16 -12.71 4.14
CA ALA A 98 -8.88 -13.97 3.45
C ALA A 98 -7.47 -13.98 2.83
N ALA A 99 -7.06 -12.86 2.23
CA ALA A 99 -5.72 -12.70 1.66
C ALA A 99 -4.63 -12.81 2.74
N ILE A 100 -4.78 -12.07 3.84
CA ILE A 100 -3.82 -12.10 4.96
C ILE A 100 -3.78 -13.49 5.60
N SER A 101 -4.94 -14.11 5.83
CA SER A 101 -5.02 -15.46 6.44
C SER A 101 -4.25 -16.48 5.62
N SER A 102 -4.35 -16.42 4.28
CA SER A 102 -3.61 -17.30 3.38
C SER A 102 -2.09 -17.14 3.51
N ILE A 103 -1.60 -15.93 3.80
CA ILE A 103 -0.17 -15.64 4.01
C ILE A 103 0.29 -16.15 5.37
N LEU A 104 -0.52 -15.97 6.41
CA LEU A 104 -0.22 -16.47 7.76
C LEU A 104 -0.23 -18.00 7.83
N GLU A 105 -1.13 -18.65 7.09
CA GLU A 105 -1.18 -20.12 6.96
C GLU A 105 0.09 -20.70 6.32
N GLN A 106 0.78 -19.92 5.48
CA GLN A 106 2.09 -20.27 4.93
C GLN A 106 3.26 -20.06 5.91
N GLY A 107 2.98 -19.59 7.12
CA GLY A 107 3.96 -19.40 8.20
C GLY A 107 4.59 -18.01 8.26
N PHE A 108 4.24 -17.09 7.37
CA PHE A 108 4.69 -15.70 7.47
C PHE A 108 4.13 -15.05 8.73
N ARG A 109 4.91 -14.16 9.37
CA ARG A 109 4.53 -13.55 10.65
C ARG A 109 4.33 -12.04 10.60
N HIS A 110 4.99 -11.36 9.66
CA HIS A 110 4.92 -9.91 9.53
C HIS A 110 4.16 -9.57 8.26
N VAL A 111 2.95 -9.04 8.43
CA VAL A 111 2.11 -8.62 7.31
C VAL A 111 1.73 -7.15 7.51
N VAL A 112 2.13 -6.30 6.57
CA VAL A 112 1.76 -4.88 6.54
C VAL A 112 0.64 -4.71 5.52
N VAL A 113 -0.42 -3.98 5.88
CA VAL A 113 -1.50 -3.64 4.95
C VAL A 113 -1.42 -2.15 4.64
N TRP A 114 -1.17 -1.82 3.37
CA TRP A 114 -1.02 -0.45 2.92
C TRP A 114 -2.30 0.04 2.24
N ARG A 115 -2.92 1.11 2.76
CA ARG A 115 -4.13 1.73 2.18
C ARG A 115 -3.73 2.88 1.23
N GLY A 116 -3.92 2.69 -0.07
CA GLY A 116 -3.67 3.71 -1.09
C GLY A 116 -4.79 4.74 -1.30
N CYS A 117 -6.05 4.42 -0.94
CA CYS A 117 -7.21 5.29 -1.11
C CYS A 117 -8.07 5.40 0.18
N GLY A 118 -8.58 6.61 0.45
CA GLY A 118 -9.85 6.86 1.15
C GLY A 118 -9.99 6.59 2.66
N GLN A 119 -8.98 6.04 3.34
CA GLN A 119 -9.06 5.65 4.76
C GLN A 119 -10.22 4.68 5.08
N HIS A 120 -10.12 3.42 4.64
CA HIS A 120 -11.08 2.37 5.02
C HIS A 120 -10.70 1.70 6.36
N ASP A 121 -11.60 1.67 7.34
CA ASP A 121 -11.33 1.14 8.69
C ASP A 121 -11.19 -0.38 8.69
N LEU A 122 -9.95 -0.88 8.78
CA LEU A 122 -9.65 -2.30 8.82
C LEU A 122 -9.68 -2.89 10.25
N HIS A 123 -10.01 -2.12 11.28
CA HIS A 123 -9.98 -2.61 12.66
C HIS A 123 -10.90 -3.82 12.89
N GLN A 124 -12.03 -3.90 12.16
CA GLN A 124 -12.94 -5.05 12.26
C GLN A 124 -12.47 -6.27 11.47
N ALA A 125 -11.73 -6.04 10.37
CA ALA A 125 -11.11 -7.10 9.59
C ALA A 125 -9.96 -7.78 10.38
N VAL A 126 -9.15 -7.03 11.10
CA VAL A 126 -7.79 -7.47 11.48
C VAL A 126 -7.60 -7.78 12.98
N VAL A 127 -8.53 -8.51 13.60
CA VAL A 127 -8.53 -8.75 15.06
C VAL A 127 -7.35 -9.65 15.56
N ARG A 128 -6.44 -10.15 14.71
CA ARG A 128 -5.45 -11.20 15.10
C ARG A 128 -4.02 -11.07 14.60
N VAL A 129 -3.64 -9.97 13.95
CA VAL A 129 -2.33 -9.84 13.28
C VAL A 129 -1.68 -8.53 13.71
N ALA A 130 -0.35 -8.51 13.84
CA ALA A 130 0.42 -7.25 13.85
C ALA A 130 0.35 -6.63 12.44
N VAL A 131 -0.84 -6.18 12.06
CA VAL A 131 -1.05 -5.37 10.87
C VAL A 131 -1.02 -3.94 11.36
N GLU A 132 0.07 -3.31 11.02
CA GLU A 132 0.17 -1.88 11.12
C GLU A 132 -0.29 -1.27 9.79
N ASN A 133 -1.04 -0.17 9.92
CA ASN A 133 -1.67 0.51 8.81
C ASN A 133 -1.24 1.99 8.81
N PRO A 134 -0.08 2.28 8.21
CA PRO A 134 0.53 3.60 8.30
C PRO A 134 -0.28 4.70 7.58
N GLY A 135 -1.22 4.34 6.69
CA GLY A 135 -1.97 5.31 5.88
C GLY A 135 -1.07 6.19 5.01
N ALA A 136 -1.62 7.26 4.43
CA ALA A 136 -0.79 8.31 3.83
C ALA A 136 0.07 8.96 4.93
N ALA A 137 1.35 9.20 4.65
CA ALA A 137 2.34 9.63 5.63
C ALA A 137 1.85 10.81 6.49
N PRO A 138 1.56 10.60 7.79
CA PRO A 138 1.06 11.67 8.68
C PRO A 138 2.06 12.83 8.85
N ASP A 139 3.35 12.60 8.55
CA ASP A 139 4.43 13.59 8.71
C ASP A 139 4.92 14.21 7.39
N LEU A 140 4.35 13.84 6.23
CA LEU A 140 4.66 14.56 4.97
C LEU A 140 3.92 15.90 4.97
N ASP A 141 4.65 16.98 5.29
CA ASP A 141 4.14 18.33 5.14
C ASP A 141 3.97 18.67 3.65
N PHE A 142 2.74 18.51 3.15
CA PHE A 142 2.40 18.82 1.76
C PHE A 142 2.54 20.32 1.42
N ALA A 143 2.67 21.21 2.40
CA ALA A 143 3.02 22.60 2.16
C ALA A 143 4.45 22.77 1.62
N ALA A 144 5.35 21.81 1.85
CA ALA A 144 6.69 21.79 1.24
C ALA A 144 6.67 21.43 -0.27
N TYR A 145 5.51 20.97 -0.77
CA TYR A 145 5.34 20.45 -2.12
C TYR A 145 4.26 21.19 -2.92
N SER A 146 3.38 21.94 -2.26
CA SER A 146 2.34 22.73 -2.92
C SER A 146 2.04 24.00 -2.13
N ASP A 147 1.82 25.11 -2.84
CA ASP A 147 1.52 26.41 -2.21
C ASP A 147 0.20 26.39 -1.41
N THR A 148 -0.70 25.45 -1.71
CA THR A 148 -2.02 25.30 -1.07
C THR A 148 -2.05 24.18 -0.02
N GLY A 149 -0.99 23.38 0.10
CA GLY A 149 -1.00 22.12 0.85
C GLY A 149 -1.83 21.00 0.19
N VAL A 150 -2.43 21.25 -0.98
CA VAL A 150 -3.22 20.27 -1.75
C VAL A 150 -2.35 19.63 -2.82
N ILE A 151 -2.20 18.32 -2.74
CA ILE A 151 -1.58 17.49 -3.79
C ILE A 151 -2.66 17.05 -4.77
N GLY A 152 -2.37 17.18 -6.08
CA GLY A 152 -3.29 16.75 -7.15
C GLY A 152 -3.90 17.87 -7.98
N ASP A 153 -3.48 19.14 -7.80
CA ASP A 153 -3.82 20.20 -8.75
C ASP A 153 -2.86 20.13 -9.96
N PRO A 154 -3.33 19.69 -11.15
CA PRO A 154 -2.46 19.51 -12.31
C PRO A 154 -1.89 20.83 -12.85
N ARG A 155 -2.46 21.99 -12.48
CA ARG A 155 -1.97 23.31 -12.95
C ARG A 155 -0.62 23.68 -12.35
N HIS A 156 -0.27 23.08 -11.22
CA HIS A 156 0.98 23.31 -10.50
C HIS A 156 1.91 22.09 -10.56
N ALA A 157 1.54 21.05 -11.31
CA ALA A 157 2.33 19.83 -11.44
C ALA A 157 3.57 20.06 -12.34
N SER A 158 4.71 19.50 -11.93
CA SER A 158 5.92 19.42 -12.75
C SER A 158 6.63 18.08 -12.50
N ALA A 159 7.45 17.65 -13.45
CA ALA A 159 8.22 16.41 -13.30
C ALA A 159 9.15 16.48 -12.07
N ASP A 160 9.84 17.61 -11.89
CA ASP A 160 10.73 17.82 -10.73
C ASP A 160 9.98 17.77 -9.39
N LEU A 161 8.76 18.30 -9.33
CA LEU A 161 7.93 18.21 -8.12
C LEU A 161 7.51 16.76 -7.85
N GLY A 162 7.07 16.05 -8.89
CA GLY A 162 6.72 14.63 -8.80
C GLY A 162 7.90 13.78 -8.30
N ASP A 163 9.09 14.00 -8.85
CA ASP A 163 10.31 13.30 -8.43
C ASP A 163 10.67 13.54 -6.96
N ARG A 164 10.57 14.79 -6.49
CA ARG A 164 10.81 15.11 -5.07
C ARG A 164 9.79 14.44 -4.15
N LEU A 165 8.50 14.55 -4.50
CA LEU A 165 7.43 13.94 -3.71
C LEU A 165 7.56 12.41 -3.68
N TRP A 166 7.85 11.80 -4.83
CA TRP A 166 8.05 10.36 -4.96
C TRP A 166 9.17 9.86 -4.05
N ARG A 167 10.35 10.50 -4.08
CA ARG A 167 11.48 10.12 -3.21
C ARG A 167 11.13 10.24 -1.74
N ALA A 168 10.47 11.33 -1.35
CA ALA A 168 10.05 11.54 0.03
C ALA A 168 9.06 10.45 0.49
N CYS A 169 8.09 10.09 -0.34
CA CYS A 169 7.17 8.98 -0.06
C CYS A 169 7.91 7.65 0.07
N VAL A 170 8.82 7.34 -0.85
CA VAL A 170 9.61 6.09 -0.82
C VAL A 170 10.46 6.03 0.44
N ASP A 171 11.16 7.11 0.78
CA ASP A 171 12.03 7.16 1.95
C ASP A 171 11.25 6.97 3.25
N TRP A 172 10.10 7.63 3.36
CA TRP A 172 9.24 7.53 4.54
C TRP A 172 8.66 6.13 4.72
N VAL A 173 8.11 5.53 3.65
CA VAL A 173 7.59 4.16 3.72
C VAL A 173 8.71 3.17 3.99
N ALA A 174 9.91 3.38 3.44
CA ALA A 174 11.04 2.50 3.68
C ALA A 174 11.51 2.55 5.14
N ASP A 175 11.54 3.72 5.78
CA ASP A 175 11.84 3.85 7.22
C ASP A 175 10.82 3.07 8.06
N TYR A 176 9.55 3.19 7.70
CA TYR A 176 8.47 2.47 8.35
C TYR A 176 8.59 0.94 8.19
N LEU A 177 8.78 0.44 6.97
CA LEU A 177 8.96 -1.00 6.71
C LEU A 177 10.21 -1.56 7.39
N THR A 178 11.23 -0.72 7.55
CA THR A 178 12.46 -1.06 8.29
C THR A 178 12.19 -1.26 9.79
N ALA A 179 11.20 -0.56 10.36
CA ALA A 179 10.85 -0.61 11.77
C ALA A 179 9.80 -1.70 12.10
N ALA A 180 8.81 -1.93 11.24
CA ALA A 180 7.71 -2.90 11.43
C ALA A 180 8.15 -4.36 11.66
N GLY A 181 9.44 -4.63 11.48
CA GLY A 181 10.05 -5.92 11.75
C GLY A 181 10.42 -6.19 13.21
N ASP A 182 10.57 -5.16 14.04
CA ASP A 182 11.18 -5.24 15.37
C ASP A 182 10.15 -5.51 16.50
N ASP A 183 8.85 -5.32 16.23
CA ASP A 183 7.80 -5.25 17.28
C ASP A 183 7.12 -6.60 17.61
N CYS A 184 7.46 -7.71 16.95
CA CYS A 184 6.81 -9.02 17.18
C CYS A 184 7.62 -10.03 18.02
N ASP A 185 8.81 -9.66 18.49
CA ASP A 185 9.65 -10.49 19.37
C ASP A 185 9.33 -10.32 20.88
N ALA A 186 8.22 -9.64 21.22
CA ALA A 186 7.76 -9.36 22.58
C ALA A 186 6.52 -10.17 23.00
#